data_AF-X1KMP8-F1
#
_entry.id   AF-X1KMP8-F1
#
_cell.length_a   1.000
_cell.length_b   1.000
_cell.length_c   1.000
_cell.angle_alpha   90.00
_cell.angle_beta   90.00
_cell.angle_gamma   90.00
#
_symmetry.space_group_name_H-M   'P 1'
#
loop_
_entity.id
_entity.type
_entity.pdbx_description
1 polymer ?
#
loop_
_entity_poly.entity_id
_entity_poly.type
_entity_poly.pdbx_seq_one_letter_code
_entity_poly.pdbx_strand_id
1 'polypeptide(L)'
;MEVVLDLKECPNCKVDAWLMKSIMRIEVIKGNVGEDVFPNTATKLVTNLDARKPPLIGARVASARVYYDICTKCGKEQPVRLEKGYITIPTRPGQPPVFA
;
A
#
# COMPACT_ATOMS: atom_id res chain seq x y z
N MET A 1 10.86 -5.65 -7.38
CA MET A 1 11.40 -4.27 -7.35
C MET A 1 10.42 -3.43 -6.55
N GLU A 2 10.88 -3.00 -5.37
CA GLU A 2 10.12 -2.16 -4.46
C GLU A 2 10.32 -0.70 -4.85
N VAL A 3 9.23 0.08 -4.90
CA VAL A 3 9.31 1.53 -5.10
C VAL A 3 8.77 2.20 -3.85
N VAL A 4 9.66 2.88 -3.13
CA VAL A 4 9.32 3.66 -1.93
C VAL A 4 9.36 5.13 -2.28
N LEU A 5 8.29 5.85 -1.99
CA LEU A 5 8.23 7.30 -2.16
C LEU A 5 8.64 7.97 -0.84
N ASP A 6 9.69 8.80 -0.90
CA ASP A 6 10.11 9.60 0.24
C ASP A 6 9.48 10.98 0.26
N LEU A 7 8.27 11.05 0.83
CA LEU A 7 7.52 12.29 0.98
C LEU A 7 7.77 12.89 2.36
N LYS A 8 8.33 14.10 2.40
CA LYS A 8 8.42 14.94 3.61
C LYS A 8 7.19 15.84 3.80
N GLU A 9 6.45 16.08 2.74
CA GLU A 9 5.28 16.95 2.70
C GLU A 9 4.24 16.39 1.74
N CYS A 10 2.97 16.78 1.89
CA CYS A 10 1.94 16.37 0.96
C CYS A 10 2.23 16.94 -0.43
N PRO A 11 2.36 16.13 -1.50
CA PRO A 11 2.64 16.62 -2.85
C PRO A 11 1.50 17.50 -3.39
N ASN A 12 0.28 17.32 -2.89
CA ASN A 12 -0.89 18.10 -3.31
C ASN A 12 -0.99 19.48 -2.65
N CYS A 13 -0.91 19.56 -1.32
CA CYS A 13 -1.12 20.82 -0.59
C CYS A 13 0.15 21.43 0.01
N LYS A 14 1.32 20.78 -0.18
CA LYS A 14 2.64 21.22 0.28
C LYS A 14 2.73 21.50 1.78
N VAL A 15 1.90 20.80 2.55
CA VAL A 15 1.88 20.91 4.00
C VAL A 15 2.19 19.55 4.59
N ASP A 16 3.04 19.53 5.61
CA ASP A 16 3.36 18.36 6.42
C ASP A 16 2.29 18.09 7.50
N ALA A 17 1.03 18.33 7.16
CA ALA A 17 -0.07 18.11 8.09
C ALA A 17 -0.21 16.59 8.29
N TRP A 18 0.36 16.11 9.40
CA TRP A 18 0.23 14.76 9.98
C TRP A 18 0.17 13.65 8.93
N LEU A 19 1.12 13.60 8.01
CA LEU A 19 1.35 12.39 7.23
C LEU A 19 1.77 11.28 8.20
N MET A 20 1.25 10.07 8.01
CA MET A 20 1.58 8.92 8.87
C MET A 20 3.09 8.67 8.89
N LYS A 21 3.78 8.99 7.78
CA LYS A 21 5.24 8.91 7.71
C LYS A 21 5.96 9.85 8.68
N SER A 22 5.47 11.08 8.84
CA SER A 22 6.05 12.06 9.75
C SER A 22 5.83 11.68 11.21
N ILE A 23 4.63 11.16 11.53
CA ILE A 23 4.31 10.60 12.86
C ILE A 23 5.23 9.42 13.18
N MET A 24 5.35 8.47 12.26
CA MET A 24 6.14 7.25 12.50
C MET A 24 7.63 7.53 12.65
N ARG A 25 8.19 8.51 11.91
CA ARG A 25 9.57 8.97 12.12
C ARG A 25 9.80 9.41 13.56
N ILE A 26 8.85 10.13 14.17
CA ILE A 26 8.95 10.57 15.56
C ILE A 26 8.90 9.36 16.50
N GLU A 27 8.02 8.39 16.24
CA GLU A 27 7.91 7.18 17.07
C GLU A 27 9.14 6.26 16.97
N VAL A 28 9.78 6.18 15.80
CA VAL A 28 11.08 5.49 15.61
C VAL A 28 12.18 6.19 16.39
N ILE A 29 12.28 7.53 16.31
CA ILE A 29 13.27 8.31 17.09
C ILE A 29 13.07 8.13 18.59
N LYS A 30 11.81 8.01 19.05
CA LYS A 30 11.47 7.72 20.45
C LYS A 30 11.77 6.27 20.86
N GLY A 31 12.08 5.38 19.92
CA GLY A 31 12.32 3.96 20.16
C GLY A 31 11.05 3.12 20.38
N ASN A 32 9.88 3.64 20.04
CA ASN A 32 8.60 2.94 20.22
C ASN A 32 8.33 1.92 19.09
N VAL A 33 8.97 2.10 17.93
CA VAL A 33 8.74 1.32 16.72
C VAL A 33 10.09 1.03 16.04
N GLY A 34 10.24 -0.18 15.47
CA GLY A 34 11.42 -0.57 14.71
C GLY A 34 11.53 0.14 13.36
N GLU A 35 12.76 0.25 12.83
CA GLU A 35 13.05 0.86 11.52
C GLU A 35 12.46 0.07 10.34
N ASP A 36 12.06 -1.18 10.56
CA ASP A 36 11.44 -2.08 9.59
C ASP A 36 9.94 -1.83 9.39
N VAL A 37 9.31 -1.01 10.26
CA VAL A 37 7.88 -0.72 10.18
C VAL A 37 7.61 0.38 9.17
N PHE A 38 6.72 0.07 8.21
CA PHE A 38 6.35 1.01 7.17
C PHE A 38 5.07 1.77 7.52
N PRO A 39 5.09 3.11 7.58
CA PRO A 39 3.91 3.89 7.90
C PRO A 39 2.95 3.98 6.72
N ASN A 40 1.70 3.60 6.94
CA ASN A 40 0.61 3.79 5.99
C ASN A 40 -0.74 3.85 6.71
N THR A 41 -1.73 4.50 6.09
CA THR A 41 -3.12 4.52 6.59
C THR A 41 -3.97 3.42 5.98
N ALA A 42 -3.64 3.00 4.75
CA ALA A 42 -4.35 1.95 4.05
C ALA A 42 -3.42 1.10 3.18
N THR A 43 -3.78 -0.17 3.01
CA THR A 43 -3.11 -1.10 2.09
C THR A 43 -4.15 -1.62 1.11
N LYS A 44 -3.90 -1.51 -0.20
CA LYS A 44 -4.80 -2.02 -1.25
C LYS A 44 -4.04 -2.99 -2.15
N LEU A 45 -4.71 -4.06 -2.55
CA LEU A 45 -4.22 -4.95 -3.60
C LEU A 45 -4.83 -4.50 -4.93
N VAL A 46 -3.97 -4.17 -5.89
CA VAL A 46 -4.38 -3.74 -7.23
C VAL A 46 -3.98 -4.82 -8.22
N THR A 47 -4.97 -5.41 -8.86
CA THR A 47 -4.79 -6.52 -9.80
C THR A 47 -5.23 -6.08 -11.18
N ASN A 48 -4.49 -6.48 -12.21
CA ASN A 48 -4.86 -6.16 -13.59
C ASN A 48 -5.77 -7.27 -14.16
N LEU A 49 -6.93 -7.44 -13.53
CA LEU A 49 -7.95 -8.40 -13.97
C LEU A 49 -9.00 -7.70 -14.82
N ASP A 50 -9.22 -8.22 -16.02
CA ASP A 50 -10.38 -7.85 -16.82
C ASP A 50 -11.63 -8.48 -16.19
N ALA A 51 -12.49 -7.65 -15.60
CA ALA A 51 -13.72 -8.10 -14.95
C ALA A 51 -14.70 -8.81 -15.91
N ARG A 52 -14.52 -8.66 -17.23
CA ARG A 52 -15.36 -9.32 -18.25
C ARG A 52 -14.88 -10.72 -18.59
N LYS A 53 -13.64 -11.07 -18.23
CA LYS A 53 -13.09 -12.40 -18.48
C LYS A 53 -13.34 -13.28 -17.24
N PRO A 54 -13.73 -14.56 -17.44
CA PRO A 54 -13.87 -15.46 -16.30
C PRO A 54 -12.52 -15.53 -15.57
N PRO A 55 -12.49 -15.30 -14.25
CA PRO A 55 -11.27 -15.41 -13.48
C PRO A 55 -10.74 -16.82 -13.64
N LEU A 56 -9.49 -16.97 -14.10
CA LEU A 56 -8.83 -18.26 -14.17
C LEU A 56 -8.60 -18.73 -12.73
N ILE A 57 -9.50 -19.58 -12.25
CA ILE A 57 -9.45 -20.17 -10.90
C ILE A 57 -8.10 -20.89 -10.75
N GLY A 58 -7.34 -20.58 -9.70
CA GLY A 58 -5.98 -21.12 -9.49
C GLY A 58 -4.87 -20.42 -10.27
N ALA A 59 -5.17 -19.41 -11.10
CA ALA A 59 -4.14 -18.70 -11.83
C ALA A 59 -3.34 -17.73 -10.95
N ARG A 60 -2.08 -17.54 -11.35
CA ARG A 60 -1.21 -16.46 -10.86
C ARG A 60 -1.39 -15.23 -11.74
N VAL A 61 -1.76 -14.13 -11.12
CA VAL A 61 -2.06 -12.87 -11.81
C VAL A 61 -1.11 -11.79 -11.32
N ALA A 62 -0.51 -11.06 -12.26
CA ALA A 62 0.33 -9.92 -11.93
C ALA A 62 -0.48 -8.90 -11.11
N SER A 63 0.08 -8.50 -9.98
CA SER A 63 -0.58 -7.64 -9.00
C SER A 63 0.43 -6.73 -8.32
N ALA A 64 -0.07 -5.71 -7.64
CA ALA A 64 0.71 -4.87 -6.76
C ALA A 64 0.00 -4.67 -5.43
N ARG A 65 0.75 -4.80 -4.34
CA ARG A 65 0.33 -4.30 -3.03
C ARG A 65 0.77 -2.85 -2.94
N VAL A 66 -0.19 -1.95 -2.83
CA VAL A 66 0.03 -0.51 -2.80
C VAL A 66 -0.36 0.00 -1.42
N TYR A 67 0.59 0.70 -0.80
CA TYR A 67 0.42 1.32 0.50
C TYR A 67 0.13 2.80 0.29
N TYR A 68 -0.92 3.29 0.95
CA TYR A 68 -1.36 4.66 0.87
C TYR A 68 -1.24 5.36 2.21
N ASP A 69 -0.92 6.65 2.15
CA ASP A 69 -1.02 7.57 3.26
C ASP A 69 -2.06 8.65 2.91
N ILE A 70 -2.79 9.14 3.91
CA ILE A 70 -3.84 10.15 3.73
C ILE A 70 -3.38 11.43 4.39
N CYS A 71 -3.28 12.51 3.60
CA CYS A 71 -2.98 13.82 4.16
C CYS A 71 -4.14 14.30 5.03
N THR A 72 -3.91 14.54 6.32
CA THR A 72 -4.95 15.00 7.25
C THR A 72 -5.53 16.37 6.93
N LYS A 73 -4.76 17.23 6.23
CA LYS A 73 -5.23 18.56 5.83
C LYS A 73 -6.13 18.55 4.59
N CYS A 74 -5.73 17.84 3.53
CA CYS A 74 -6.45 17.88 2.24
C CYS A 74 -7.21 16.59 1.91
N GLY A 75 -7.10 15.56 2.74
CA GLY A 75 -7.78 14.26 2.60
C GLY A 75 -7.30 13.41 1.43
N LYS A 76 -6.34 13.87 0.61
CA LYS A 76 -5.90 13.12 -0.57
C LYS A 76 -5.03 11.94 -0.17
N GLU A 77 -5.39 10.77 -0.71
CA GLU A 77 -4.56 9.56 -0.68
C GLU A 77 -3.32 9.75 -1.56
N GLN A 78 -2.17 9.30 -1.06
CA GLN A 78 -0.90 9.30 -1.77
C GLN A 78 -0.27 7.91 -1.67
N PRO A 79 0.15 7.28 -2.78
CA PRO A 79 0.91 6.05 -2.70
C PRO A 79 2.26 6.37 -2.04
N VAL A 80 2.64 5.59 -1.04
CA VAL A 80 3.91 5.73 -0.31
C VAL A 80 4.86 4.56 -0.55
N ARG A 81 4.31 3.39 -0.91
CA ARG A 81 5.09 2.20 -1.27
C ARG A 81 4.30 1.33 -2.23
N LEU A 82 5.03 0.70 -3.15
CA LEU A 82 4.49 -0.27 -4.08
C LEU A 82 5.37 -1.52 -4.10
N GLU A 83 4.76 -2.65 -3.77
CA GLU A 83 5.33 -3.99 -3.89
C GLU A 83 4.69 -4.68 -5.09
N LYS A 84 5.49 -4.96 -6.13
CA LYS A 84 5.04 -5.74 -7.28
C LYS A 84 5.15 -7.23 -6.94
N GLY A 85 4.13 -8.00 -7.29
CA GLY A 85 4.11 -9.45 -7.07
C GLY A 85 3.00 -10.11 -7.87
N TYR A 86 2.54 -11.23 -7.38
CA TYR A 86 1.44 -11.98 -7.96
C TYR A 86 0.38 -12.23 -6.89
N ILE A 87 -0.88 -12.28 -7.31
CA ILE A 87 -1.91 -12.93 -6.51
C ILE A 87 -2.20 -14.30 -7.09
N THR A 88 -2.43 -15.27 -6.22
CA THR A 88 -3.04 -16.54 -6.61
C THR A 88 -4.54 -16.43 -6.38
N ILE A 89 -5.33 -16.59 -7.44
CA ILE A 89 -6.79 -16.66 -7.32
C ILE A 89 -7.13 -17.99 -6.64
N PRO A 90 -7.83 -17.97 -5.50
CA PRO A 90 -8.13 -19.18 -4.76
C PRO A 90 -9.01 -20.11 -5.58
N THR A 91 -8.77 -21.41 -5.43
CA THR A 91 -9.55 -22.44 -6.13
C THR A 91 -10.90 -22.72 -5.45
N ARG A 92 -11.03 -22.32 -4.18
CA ARG A 92 -12.23 -22.54 -3.36
C ARG A 92 -12.95 -21.23 -3.07
N PRO A 93 -14.29 -21.19 -3.18
CA PRO A 93 -15.08 -20.05 -2.73
C PRO A 93 -14.80 -19.71 -1.26
N GLY A 94 -14.78 -18.42 -0.93
CA GLY A 94 -14.61 -17.93 0.44
C GLY A 94 -13.16 -17.87 0.94
N GLN A 95 -12.18 -18.40 0.20
CA GLN A 95 -10.77 -18.14 0.50
C GLN A 95 -10.36 -16.76 -0.04
N PRO A 96 -9.60 -15.96 0.74
CA PRO A 96 -9.05 -14.71 0.22
C PRO A 96 -7.87 -14.99 -0.73
N PRO A 97 -7.63 -14.11 -1.72
CA PRO A 97 -6.43 -14.19 -2.55
C PRO A 97 -5.16 -14.04 -1.71
N VAL A 98 -4.11 -14.79 -2.06
CA VAL A 98 -2.80 -14.72 -1.40
C VAL A 98 -1.85 -13.95 -2.31
N PHE A 99 -1.20 -12.91 -1.77
CA PHE A 99 -0.15 -12.13 -2.45
C PHE A 99 1.22 -12.74 -2.15
N ALA A 100 1.99 -13.05 -3.21
CA ALA A 100 3.30 -13.67 -3.16
C ALA A 100 4.26 -13.09 -4.21
#